data_AF-A0A2E9N2B8-F1
#
_entry.id   AF-A0A2E9N2B8-F1
#
_cell.length_a   1.000
_cell.length_b   1.000
_cell.length_c   1.000
_cell.angle_alpha   90.00
_cell.angle_beta   90.00
_cell.angle_gamma   90.00
#
_symmetry.space_group_name_H-M   'P 1'
#
loop_
_entity.id
_entity.type
_entity.pdbx_description
1 polymer ?
#
loop_
_entity_poly.entity_id
_entity_poly.type
_entity_poly.pdbx_seq_one_letter_code
_entity_poly.pdbx_strand_id
1 'polypeptide(L)'
;MQSSPGLIAKLGESQADTGVYRAADSIPRMQRPGVSCGPVEPPPGENFSGSQSGSQHGEEAMTLNEFIEDAFNTEHEYLMDALGDITPEELMWRAGPEANPIGWILWHMTRVEDMWFQFFIQRKPEIWESEGWNKKFGLPTRDNGFDHTQEQVANFPAYDLAEMLKYGEAVRAATLDYLKTVTTEQMDVVPREARPEMSVGRIFRQVVGEVYQHQGHIAYLKGLARSGK
;
A
#
# COMPACT_ATOMS: atom_id res chain seq x y z
N MET A 1 55.25 2.08 -42.91
CA MET A 1 55.72 1.53 -41.62
C MET A 1 55.33 2.53 -40.55
N GLN A 2 54.45 2.33 -39.58
CA GLN A 2 53.57 1.26 -39.08
C GLN A 2 52.41 2.06 -38.40
N SER A 3 51.13 2.01 -38.75
CA SER A 3 50.08 1.00 -38.51
C SER A 3 49.98 0.39 -37.09
N SER A 4 49.06 0.96 -36.28
CA SER A 4 48.11 0.31 -35.32
C SER A 4 48.65 -0.40 -34.06
N PRO A 5 47.82 -0.80 -33.05
CA PRO A 5 46.37 -0.56 -32.81
C PRO A 5 45.95 -0.21 -31.35
N GLY A 6 44.73 0.33 -31.21
CA GLY A 6 43.66 -0.23 -30.37
C GLY A 6 43.64 0.00 -28.85
N LEU A 7 42.56 0.60 -28.36
CA LEU A 7 41.83 0.04 -27.21
C LEU A 7 40.35 0.42 -27.27
N ILE A 8 39.55 -0.55 -27.72
CA ILE A 8 38.10 -0.58 -27.51
C ILE A 8 37.91 -1.06 -26.07
N ALA A 9 37.36 -0.22 -25.20
CA ALA A 9 36.81 -0.68 -23.93
C ALA A 9 35.32 -1.02 -24.16
N LYS A 10 35.03 -2.31 -24.31
CA LYS A 10 33.72 -2.89 -24.00
C LYS A 10 33.65 -3.16 -22.49
N LEU A 11 32.42 -3.25 -22.00
CA LEU A 11 31.96 -3.78 -20.70
C LEU A 11 31.90 -2.70 -19.59
N GLY A 12 30.84 -2.60 -18.78
CA GLY A 12 29.82 -3.60 -18.47
C GLY A 12 28.40 -3.04 -18.40
N GLU A 13 27.46 -3.92 -18.74
CA GLU A 13 26.06 -3.81 -18.37
C GLU A 13 25.96 -3.59 -16.87
N SER A 14 25.29 -2.51 -16.48
CA SER A 14 24.88 -2.28 -15.10
C SER A 14 23.86 -3.37 -14.75
N GLN A 15 24.34 -4.40 -14.05
CA GLN A 15 23.46 -5.25 -13.25
C GLN A 15 22.81 -4.33 -12.22
N ALA A 16 21.53 -4.04 -12.43
CA ALA A 16 20.68 -3.53 -11.38
C ALA A 16 20.65 -4.61 -10.29
N ASP A 17 21.39 -4.34 -9.22
CA ASP A 17 21.49 -5.20 -8.06
C ASP A 17 20.09 -5.50 -7.51
N THR A 18 19.69 -6.76 -7.59
CA THR A 18 18.40 -7.28 -7.15
C THR A 18 18.38 -7.42 -5.63
N GLY A 19 18.61 -6.33 -4.91
CA GLY A 19 18.37 -6.18 -3.48
C GLY A 19 16.88 -6.16 -3.17
N VAL A 20 16.20 -7.24 -3.51
CA VAL A 20 14.75 -7.39 -3.51
C VAL A 20 14.33 -7.95 -2.14
N TYR A 21 13.72 -7.10 -1.31
CA TYR A 21 13.16 -7.33 0.04
C TYR A 21 13.19 -8.80 0.53
N ARG A 22 14.05 -9.08 1.52
CA ARG A 22 13.88 -10.20 2.46
C ARG A 22 13.41 -9.68 3.82
N ALA A 23 12.14 -9.28 3.90
CA ALA A 23 11.49 -8.96 5.17
C ALA A 23 10.59 -10.11 5.66
N ALA A 24 10.91 -11.37 5.30
CA ALA A 24 10.16 -12.55 5.73
C ALA A 24 10.99 -13.51 6.61
N ASP A 25 12.30 -13.31 6.76
CA ASP A 25 13.19 -14.28 7.42
C ASP A 25 13.42 -14.00 8.92
N SER A 26 12.77 -12.97 9.51
CA SER A 26 13.02 -12.57 10.90
C SER A 26 11.84 -12.79 11.86
N ILE A 27 10.73 -13.36 11.39
CA ILE A 27 9.62 -13.75 12.26
C ILE A 27 9.81 -15.21 12.67
N PRO A 28 10.01 -15.54 13.96
CA PRO A 28 10.03 -16.93 14.39
C PRO A 28 8.71 -17.59 13.98
N ARG A 29 8.78 -18.68 13.21
CA ARG A 29 7.61 -19.55 12.99
C ARG A 29 7.11 -19.99 14.36
N MET A 30 6.01 -19.41 14.84
CA MET A 30 5.27 -20.01 15.96
C MET A 30 4.79 -21.38 15.46
N GLN A 31 5.36 -22.45 16.00
CA GLN A 31 4.79 -23.77 15.87
C GLN A 31 3.42 -23.74 16.53
N ARG A 32 2.36 -23.84 15.72
CA ARG A 32 1.03 -24.12 16.26
C ARG A 32 1.10 -25.48 16.97
N PRO A 33 0.74 -25.58 18.26
CA PRO A 33 0.62 -26.88 18.89
C PRO A 33 -0.40 -27.71 18.09
N GLY A 34 -0.04 -28.96 17.81
CA GLY A 34 -0.86 -29.87 17.02
C GLY A 34 -2.18 -30.18 17.74
N VAL A 35 -3.23 -29.43 17.40
CA VAL A 35 -4.60 -29.81 17.74
C VAL A 35 -5.08 -30.74 16.64
N SER A 36 -5.10 -32.03 16.93
CA SER A 36 -5.79 -33.02 16.11
C SER A 36 -7.30 -32.82 16.30
N CYS A 37 -7.95 -32.12 15.36
CA CYS A 37 -9.39 -32.14 15.27
C CYS A 37 -9.80 -33.51 14.69
N GLY A 38 -10.37 -34.37 15.53
CA GLY A 38 -11.08 -35.57 15.07
C GLY A 38 -12.29 -35.20 14.20
N PRO A 39 -12.82 -36.13 13.40
CA PRO A 39 -13.96 -35.84 12.52
C PRO A 39 -15.18 -35.43 13.36
N VAL A 40 -15.69 -34.23 13.09
CA VAL A 40 -16.96 -33.73 13.63
C VAL A 40 -18.06 -34.30 12.73
N GLU A 41 -18.88 -35.21 13.27
CA GLU A 41 -20.09 -35.65 12.56
C GLU A 41 -21.11 -34.51 12.52
N PRO A 42 -21.77 -34.27 11.37
CA PRO A 42 -22.83 -33.26 11.30
C PRO A 42 -24.04 -33.72 12.13
N PRO A 43 -24.76 -32.79 12.80
CA PRO A 43 -25.97 -33.13 13.53
C PRO A 43 -27.05 -33.67 12.57
N PRO A 44 -27.92 -34.59 13.02
CA PRO A 44 -28.96 -35.17 12.19
C PRO A 44 -29.94 -34.08 11.69
N GLY A 45 -30.23 -34.13 10.39
CA GLY A 45 -30.97 -33.10 9.68
C GLY A 45 -32.43 -32.98 10.12
N GLU A 46 -32.84 -31.78 10.49
CA GLU A 46 -34.24 -31.39 10.55
C GLU A 46 -34.71 -30.96 9.16
N ASN A 47 -35.65 -31.73 8.60
CA ASN A 47 -36.32 -31.39 7.34
C ASN A 47 -37.27 -30.21 7.56
N PHE A 48 -36.84 -29.00 7.21
CA PHE A 48 -37.75 -27.86 7.04
C PHE A 48 -38.26 -27.80 5.61
N SER A 49 -39.45 -28.38 5.37
CA SER A 49 -40.24 -28.10 4.16
C SER A 49 -40.96 -26.76 4.34
N GLY A 50 -40.24 -25.67 4.15
CA GLY A 50 -40.80 -24.32 4.05
C GLY A 50 -40.90 -23.90 2.59
N SER A 51 -42.11 -23.79 2.06
CA SER A 51 -42.37 -23.20 0.75
C SER A 51 -42.02 -21.71 0.76
N GLN A 52 -40.87 -21.34 0.21
CA GLN A 52 -40.55 -19.93 -0.03
C GLN A 52 -41.20 -19.47 -1.35
N SER A 53 -42.41 -18.91 -1.24
CA SER A 53 -42.86 -17.88 -2.17
C SER A 53 -42.46 -16.53 -1.58
N GLY A 54 -41.35 -15.97 -2.04
CA GLY A 54 -40.85 -14.66 -1.62
C GLY A 54 -40.12 -14.00 -2.77
N SER A 55 -40.48 -12.75 -3.07
CA SER A 55 -40.07 -11.95 -4.21
C SER A 55 -38.55 -11.94 -4.44
N GLN A 56 -38.12 -12.29 -5.64
CA GLN A 56 -36.80 -11.95 -6.16
C GLN A 56 -36.75 -10.43 -6.43
N HIS A 57 -36.44 -9.65 -5.42
CA HIS A 57 -35.64 -8.44 -5.65
C HIS A 57 -34.18 -8.89 -5.48
N GLY A 58 -33.59 -9.34 -6.58
CA GLY A 58 -32.17 -9.65 -6.61
C GLY A 58 -31.39 -8.36 -6.51
N GLU A 59 -30.90 -8.03 -5.31
CA GLU A 59 -29.65 -7.28 -5.21
C GLU A 59 -28.59 -8.14 -5.91
N GLU A 60 -28.08 -7.67 -7.04
CA GLU A 60 -26.90 -8.28 -7.64
C GLU A 60 -25.79 -8.25 -6.59
N ALA A 61 -25.16 -9.40 -6.39
CA ALA A 61 -24.07 -9.52 -5.42
C ALA A 61 -22.90 -8.63 -5.85
N MET A 62 -22.34 -7.90 -4.88
CA MET A 62 -21.15 -7.06 -5.07
C MET A 62 -20.03 -7.81 -5.80
N THR A 63 -19.51 -7.20 -6.86
CA THR A 63 -18.36 -7.70 -7.62
C THR A 63 -17.06 -7.48 -6.85
N LEU A 64 -16.00 -8.18 -7.25
CA LEU A 64 -14.68 -8.01 -6.62
C LEU A 64 -14.13 -6.58 -6.79
N ASN A 65 -14.37 -5.93 -7.93
CA ASN A 65 -13.90 -4.56 -8.16
C ASN A 65 -14.66 -3.58 -7.27
N GLU A 66 -15.98 -3.75 -7.14
CA GLU A 66 -16.80 -2.94 -6.22
C GLU A 66 -16.34 -3.12 -4.77
N PHE A 67 -16.01 -4.34 -4.34
CA PHE A 67 -15.46 -4.57 -3.00
C PHE A 67 -14.12 -3.87 -2.77
N ILE A 68 -13.21 -3.90 -3.75
CA ILE A 68 -11.90 -3.23 -3.64
C ILE A 68 -12.07 -1.70 -3.64
N GLU A 69 -12.92 -1.17 -4.51
CA GLU A 69 -13.23 0.26 -4.57
C GLU A 69 -13.87 0.74 -3.27
N ASP A 70 -14.86 0.00 -2.76
CA ASP A 70 -15.53 0.28 -1.49
C ASP A 70 -14.55 0.28 -0.31
N ALA A 71 -13.61 -0.67 -0.28
CA ALA A 71 -12.56 -0.73 0.75
C ALA A 71 -11.63 0.51 0.71
N PHE A 72 -11.22 0.97 -0.47
CA PHE A 72 -10.42 2.19 -0.59
C PHE A 72 -11.21 3.44 -0.21
N ASN A 73 -12.47 3.54 -0.63
CA ASN A 73 -13.31 4.69 -0.32
C ASN A 73 -13.60 4.78 1.19
N THR A 74 -13.94 3.64 1.80
CA THR A 74 -14.17 3.54 3.25
C THR A 74 -12.91 3.89 4.05
N GLU A 75 -11.74 3.39 3.64
CA GLU A 75 -10.48 3.78 4.26
C GLU A 75 -10.24 5.29 4.18
N HIS A 76 -10.51 5.88 3.00
CA HIS A 76 -10.33 7.32 2.79
C HIS A 76 -11.23 8.15 3.72
N GLU A 77 -12.48 7.73 3.93
CA GLU A 77 -13.38 8.38 4.89
C GLU A 77 -12.78 8.36 6.31
N TYR A 78 -12.30 7.20 6.79
CA TYR A 78 -11.66 7.11 8.10
C TYR A 78 -10.35 7.90 8.20
N LEU A 79 -9.61 8.01 7.10
CA LEU A 79 -8.42 8.84 7.03
C LEU A 79 -8.79 10.33 7.13
N MET A 80 -9.83 10.78 6.43
CA MET A 80 -10.29 12.17 6.48
C MET A 80 -10.83 12.53 7.87
N ASP A 81 -11.57 11.62 8.51
CA ASP A 81 -12.00 11.78 9.92
C ASP A 81 -10.80 11.91 10.86
N ALA A 82 -9.76 11.10 10.67
CA ALA A 82 -8.54 11.18 11.46
C ALA A 82 -7.75 12.47 11.21
N LEU A 83 -7.81 13.06 10.02
CA LEU A 83 -7.03 14.25 9.66
C LEU A 83 -7.81 15.57 9.79
N GLY A 84 -9.15 15.55 9.83
CA GLY A 84 -9.99 16.74 9.62
C GLY A 84 -9.77 17.91 10.58
N ASP A 85 -9.28 17.65 11.79
CA ASP A 85 -8.95 18.69 12.79
C ASP A 85 -7.49 18.59 13.29
N ILE A 86 -6.61 17.91 12.55
CA ILE A 86 -5.20 17.76 12.96
C ILE A 86 -4.45 19.09 12.81
N THR A 87 -3.67 19.45 13.82
CA THR A 87 -2.79 20.63 13.76
C THR A 87 -1.45 20.31 13.10
N PRO A 88 -0.71 21.29 12.55
CA PRO A 88 0.63 21.07 12.03
C PRO A 88 1.60 20.48 13.07
N GLU A 89 1.45 20.85 14.35
CA GLU A 89 2.24 20.31 15.44
C GLU A 89 1.91 18.82 15.70
N GLU A 90 0.62 18.46 15.67
CA GLU A 90 0.19 17.06 15.79
C GLU A 90 0.63 16.23 14.57
N LEU A 91 0.62 16.82 13.37
CA LEU A 91 1.09 16.16 12.15
C LEU A 91 2.56 15.73 12.26
N MET A 92 3.39 16.51 12.97
CA MET A 92 4.80 16.19 13.19
C MET A 92 5.07 15.52 14.55
N TRP A 93 4.04 15.26 15.34
CA TRP A 93 4.17 14.58 16.62
C TRP A 93 4.51 13.10 16.43
N ARG A 94 5.29 12.55 17.37
CA ARG A 94 5.65 11.13 17.41
C ARG A 94 5.60 10.58 18.83
N ALA A 95 5.18 9.31 18.96
CA ALA A 95 5.03 8.66 20.25
C ALA A 95 6.35 8.38 20.99
N GLY A 96 7.47 8.40 20.28
CA GLY A 96 8.79 8.20 20.86
C GLY A 96 9.90 8.39 19.83
N PRO A 97 11.18 8.29 20.26
CA PRO A 97 12.31 8.61 19.40
C PRO A 97 12.46 7.74 18.14
N GLU A 98 11.89 6.54 18.16
CA GLU A 98 11.94 5.57 17.06
C GLU A 98 10.62 5.49 16.29
N ALA A 99 9.60 6.26 16.70
CA ALA A 99 8.30 6.27 16.05
C ALA A 99 8.29 7.25 14.86
N ASN A 100 7.58 6.87 13.81
CA ASN A 100 7.33 7.75 12.67
C ASN A 100 6.31 8.83 13.06
N PRO A 101 6.51 10.09 12.64
CA PRO A 101 5.50 11.12 12.82
C PRO A 101 4.32 10.90 11.86
N ILE A 102 3.15 11.47 12.21
CA ILE A 102 1.90 11.29 11.44
C ILE A 102 2.06 11.71 9.97
N GLY A 103 2.71 12.84 9.71
CA GLY A 103 2.97 13.35 8.36
C GLY A 103 3.86 12.41 7.53
N TRP A 104 4.84 11.75 8.17
CA TRP A 104 5.64 10.75 7.47
C TRP A 104 4.79 9.54 7.08
N ILE A 105 3.93 9.07 7.99
CA ILE A 105 3.05 7.91 7.75
C ILE A 105 2.07 8.20 6.61
N LEU A 106 1.44 9.38 6.63
CA LEU A 106 0.51 9.81 5.57
C LEU A 106 1.21 9.88 4.20
N TRP A 107 2.39 10.49 4.13
CA TRP A 107 3.16 10.51 2.89
C TRP A 107 3.56 9.10 2.45
N HIS A 108 4.07 8.28 3.37
CA HIS A 108 4.53 6.92 3.09
C HIS A 108 3.44 6.04 2.49
N MET A 109 2.24 6.01 3.08
CA MET A 109 1.16 5.16 2.57
C MET A 109 0.74 5.56 1.15
N THR A 110 0.71 6.86 0.83
CA THR A 110 0.46 7.35 -0.53
C THR A 110 1.58 6.96 -1.50
N ARG A 111 2.85 7.07 -1.08
CA ARG A 111 4.00 6.66 -1.90
C ARG A 111 4.00 5.16 -2.20
N VAL A 112 3.58 4.34 -1.24
CA VAL A 112 3.47 2.88 -1.42
C VAL A 112 2.37 2.54 -2.44
N GLU A 113 1.20 3.19 -2.36
CA GLU A 113 0.13 3.03 -3.35
C GLU A 113 0.60 3.43 -4.76
N ASP A 114 1.19 4.62 -4.91
CA ASP A 114 1.73 5.13 -6.18
C ASP A 114 2.76 4.16 -6.79
N MET A 115 3.72 3.72 -5.97
CA MET A 115 4.76 2.78 -6.42
C MET A 115 4.18 1.45 -6.89
N TRP A 116 3.22 0.86 -6.16
CA TRP A 116 2.63 -0.42 -6.55
C TRP A 116 1.81 -0.31 -7.83
N PHE A 117 0.97 0.71 -7.98
CA PHE A 117 0.07 0.80 -9.13
C PHE A 117 0.73 1.40 -10.37
N GLN A 118 1.43 2.53 -10.22
CA GLN A 118 2.00 3.23 -11.36
C GLN A 118 3.28 2.55 -11.82
N PHE A 119 4.23 2.35 -10.91
CA PHE A 119 5.51 1.76 -11.27
C PHE A 119 5.43 0.24 -11.38
N PHE A 120 5.01 -0.47 -10.34
CA PHE A 120 5.14 -1.92 -10.31
C PHE A 120 4.19 -2.60 -11.31
N ILE A 121 2.89 -2.35 -11.20
CA ILE A 121 1.88 -2.96 -12.07
C ILE A 121 1.93 -2.38 -13.49
N GLN A 122 1.77 -1.06 -13.63
CA GLN A 122 1.58 -0.43 -14.94
C GLN A 122 2.87 -0.10 -15.68
N ARG A 123 4.04 -0.24 -15.03
CA ARG A 123 5.37 0.04 -15.61
C ARG A 123 5.51 1.48 -16.13
N LYS A 124 4.85 2.42 -15.46
CA LYS A 124 4.92 3.86 -15.74
C LYS A 124 5.81 4.56 -14.70
N PRO A 125 6.29 5.78 -14.96
CA PRO A 125 6.76 6.64 -13.89
C PRO A 125 5.67 6.81 -12.83
N GLU A 126 6.08 6.93 -11.58
CA GLU A 126 5.17 7.23 -10.47
C GLU A 126 4.56 8.62 -10.67
N ILE A 127 3.35 8.85 -10.15
CA ILE A 127 2.73 10.19 -10.17
C ILE A 127 3.64 11.18 -9.48
N TRP A 128 4.29 10.73 -8.40
CA TRP A 128 5.34 11.44 -7.69
C TRP A 128 6.38 12.11 -8.59
N GLU A 129 6.84 11.40 -9.61
CA GLU A 129 7.83 11.89 -10.58
C GLU A 129 7.16 12.65 -11.73
N SER A 130 6.14 12.03 -12.34
CA SER A 130 5.56 12.50 -13.60
C SER A 130 4.80 13.82 -13.45
N GLU A 131 4.25 14.10 -12.28
CA GLU A 131 3.56 15.36 -11.97
C GLU A 131 4.42 16.33 -11.14
N GLY A 132 5.69 15.97 -10.88
CA GLY A 132 6.65 16.87 -10.24
C GLY A 132 6.48 17.04 -8.72
N TRP A 133 5.73 16.15 -8.07
CA TRP A 133 5.58 16.16 -6.61
C TRP A 133 6.92 15.97 -5.89
N ASN A 134 7.83 15.15 -6.44
CA ASN A 134 9.19 15.00 -5.94
C ASN A 134 9.92 16.34 -5.79
N LYS A 135 9.79 17.24 -6.79
CA LYS A 135 10.39 18.58 -6.75
C LYS A 135 9.69 19.50 -5.76
N LYS A 136 8.36 19.39 -5.66
CA LYS A 136 7.55 20.20 -4.75
C LYS A 136 7.82 19.87 -3.28
N PHE A 137 8.00 18.58 -2.98
CA PHE A 137 8.36 18.10 -1.67
C PHE A 137 9.88 18.13 -1.43
N GLY A 138 10.69 18.23 -2.48
CA GLY A 138 12.15 18.29 -2.34
C GLY A 138 12.78 16.95 -1.93
N LEU A 139 12.12 15.84 -2.26
CA LEU A 139 12.55 14.48 -1.93
C LEU A 139 12.90 13.68 -3.21
N PRO A 140 13.75 12.64 -3.12
CA PRO A 140 14.17 11.87 -4.28
C PRO A 140 13.01 11.19 -5.05
N THR A 141 13.24 10.96 -6.34
CA THR A 141 12.24 10.38 -7.26
C THR A 141 11.73 8.99 -6.86
N ARG A 142 12.56 8.16 -6.21
CA ARG A 142 12.19 6.80 -5.78
C ARG A 142 12.01 6.69 -4.28
N ASP A 143 12.03 7.81 -3.57
CA ASP A 143 11.84 7.82 -2.14
C ASP A 143 10.39 7.50 -1.80
N ASN A 144 10.20 6.51 -0.95
CA ASN A 144 8.92 6.13 -0.37
C ASN A 144 9.04 5.87 1.13
N GLY A 145 10.16 6.20 1.77
CA GLY A 145 10.39 5.95 3.19
C GLY A 145 10.98 4.57 3.52
N PHE A 146 11.06 3.66 2.55
CA PHE A 146 11.75 2.39 2.77
C PHE A 146 13.24 2.63 3.06
N ASP A 147 13.79 1.88 4.03
CA ASP A 147 15.16 2.04 4.54
C ASP A 147 15.48 3.43 5.12
N HIS A 148 14.48 4.27 5.42
CA HIS A 148 14.73 5.49 6.17
C HIS A 148 15.32 5.18 7.54
N THR A 149 16.46 5.79 7.84
CA THR A 149 17.03 5.78 9.19
C THR A 149 16.20 6.62 10.15
N GLN A 150 16.36 6.40 11.45
CA GLN A 150 15.71 7.23 12.47
C GLN A 150 16.06 8.73 12.30
N GLU A 151 17.26 9.04 11.82
CA GLU A 151 17.68 10.43 11.54
C GLU A 151 16.93 11.01 10.34
N GLN A 152 16.73 10.23 9.27
CA GLN A 152 15.93 10.67 8.12
C GLN A 152 14.46 10.89 8.50
N VAL A 153 13.89 10.00 9.32
CA VAL A 153 12.53 10.17 9.86
C VAL A 153 12.44 11.40 10.76
N ALA A 154 13.41 11.60 11.66
CA ALA A 154 13.44 12.74 12.57
C ALA A 154 13.59 14.09 11.85
N ASN A 155 14.25 14.09 10.69
CA ASN A 155 14.42 15.27 9.83
C ASN A 155 13.38 15.37 8.71
N PHE A 156 12.32 14.53 8.73
CA PHE A 156 11.28 14.60 7.71
C PHE A 156 10.57 15.97 7.76
N PRO A 157 10.48 16.70 6.63
CA PRO A 157 9.93 18.05 6.65
C PRO A 157 8.46 18.11 7.05
N ALA A 158 8.08 19.19 7.72
CA ALA A 158 6.69 19.52 8.02
C ALA A 158 6.01 20.07 6.75
N TYR A 159 5.37 19.18 5.98
CA TYR A 159 4.63 19.56 4.78
C TYR A 159 3.24 20.08 5.13
N ASP A 160 2.70 20.90 4.22
CA ASP A 160 1.31 21.33 4.29
C ASP A 160 0.37 20.14 4.04
N LEU A 161 -0.59 19.94 4.94
CA LEU A 161 -1.53 18.82 4.88
C LEU A 161 -2.35 18.84 3.58
N ALA A 162 -2.81 20.01 3.13
CA ALA A 162 -3.62 20.08 1.92
C ALA A 162 -2.80 19.69 0.68
N GLU A 163 -1.50 20.00 0.65
CA GLU A 163 -0.63 19.53 -0.43
C GLU A 163 -0.36 18.03 -0.40
N MET A 164 -0.26 17.42 0.79
CA MET A 164 -0.17 15.96 0.93
C MET A 164 -1.46 15.28 0.45
N LEU A 165 -2.61 15.83 0.82
CA LEU A 165 -3.93 15.31 0.43
C LEU A 165 -4.16 15.40 -1.08
N LYS A 166 -3.80 16.52 -1.72
CA LYS A 166 -3.89 16.66 -3.19
C LYS A 166 -3.06 15.60 -3.92
N TYR A 167 -1.87 15.28 -3.42
CA TYR A 167 -1.07 14.19 -3.98
C TYR A 167 -1.76 12.83 -3.76
N GLY A 168 -2.27 12.59 -2.55
CA GLY A 168 -3.05 11.39 -2.22
C GLY A 168 -4.26 11.19 -3.13
N GLU A 169 -5.02 12.25 -3.39
CA GLU A 169 -6.18 12.25 -4.29
C GLU A 169 -5.77 11.88 -5.72
N ALA A 170 -4.68 12.45 -6.24
CA ALA A 170 -4.18 12.14 -7.58
C ALA A 170 -3.78 10.66 -7.70
N VAL A 171 -3.09 10.11 -6.69
CA VAL A 171 -2.70 8.69 -6.64
C VAL A 171 -3.93 7.80 -6.56
N ARG A 172 -4.86 8.07 -5.63
CA ARG A 172 -6.07 7.27 -5.44
C ARG A 172 -6.96 7.26 -6.68
N ALA A 173 -7.13 8.41 -7.34
CA ALA A 173 -7.88 8.50 -8.59
C ALA A 173 -7.28 7.60 -9.67
N ALA A 174 -5.95 7.63 -9.85
CA ALA A 174 -5.27 6.77 -10.82
C ALA A 174 -5.36 5.28 -10.47
N THR A 175 -5.29 4.92 -9.19
CA THR A 175 -5.50 3.55 -8.70
C THR A 175 -6.90 3.04 -9.05
N LEU A 176 -7.94 3.83 -8.77
CA LEU A 176 -9.32 3.46 -9.05
C LEU A 176 -9.61 3.42 -10.56
N ASP A 177 -9.03 4.32 -11.34
CA ASP A 177 -9.12 4.27 -12.80
C ASP A 177 -8.44 3.03 -13.37
N TYR A 178 -7.32 2.59 -12.80
CA TYR A 178 -6.72 1.30 -13.16
C TYR A 178 -7.65 0.13 -12.80
N LEU A 179 -8.23 0.11 -11.59
CA LEU A 179 -9.15 -0.94 -11.13
C LEU A 179 -10.34 -1.16 -12.08
N LYS A 180 -10.92 -0.07 -12.63
CA LYS A 180 -12.01 -0.16 -13.62
C LYS A 180 -11.65 -0.94 -14.88
N THR A 181 -10.36 -1.06 -15.20
CA THR A 181 -9.89 -1.80 -16.38
C THR A 181 -9.56 -3.26 -16.09
N VAL A 182 -9.53 -3.67 -14.82
CA VAL A 182 -9.08 -4.99 -14.39
C VAL A 182 -10.24 -5.98 -14.46
N THR A 183 -10.08 -7.03 -15.27
CA THR A 183 -11.01 -8.17 -15.29
C THR A 183 -10.68 -9.20 -14.22
N THR A 184 -11.62 -10.10 -13.91
CA THR A 184 -11.42 -11.19 -12.96
C THR A 184 -10.18 -12.03 -13.29
N GLU A 185 -9.94 -12.33 -14.56
CA GLU A 185 -8.79 -13.14 -15.00
C GLU A 185 -7.46 -12.39 -14.81
N GLN A 186 -7.48 -11.05 -14.89
CA GLN A 186 -6.28 -10.24 -14.71
C GLN A 186 -5.83 -10.19 -13.25
N MET A 187 -6.69 -10.51 -12.28
CA MET A 187 -6.33 -10.55 -10.86
C MET A 187 -5.21 -11.56 -10.55
N ASP A 188 -5.08 -12.63 -11.34
CA ASP A 188 -4.05 -13.66 -11.18
C ASP A 188 -2.77 -13.37 -11.97
N VAL A 189 -2.75 -12.32 -12.81
CA VAL A 189 -1.57 -11.95 -13.59
C VAL A 189 -0.48 -11.39 -12.67
N VAL A 190 0.75 -11.89 -12.83
CA VAL A 190 1.94 -11.38 -12.16
C VAL A 190 2.59 -10.30 -13.03
N PRO A 191 2.61 -9.01 -12.61
CA PRO A 191 3.11 -7.94 -13.48
C PRO A 191 4.62 -7.98 -13.72
N ARG A 192 5.39 -8.52 -12.76
CA ARG A 192 6.86 -8.57 -12.83
C ARG A 192 7.39 -9.86 -12.20
N GLU A 193 8.25 -10.56 -12.94
CA GLU A 193 8.89 -11.82 -12.49
C GLU A 193 9.76 -11.64 -11.24
N ALA A 194 10.22 -10.42 -10.95
CA ALA A 194 11.00 -10.10 -9.75
C ALA A 194 10.21 -10.31 -8.43
N ARG A 195 8.87 -10.37 -8.49
CA ARG A 195 7.98 -10.72 -7.37
C ARG A 195 6.93 -11.72 -7.85
N PRO A 196 7.31 -13.00 -8.06
CA PRO A 196 6.41 -14.01 -8.61
C PRO A 196 5.17 -14.24 -7.74
N GLU A 197 5.24 -13.88 -6.46
CA GLU A 197 4.15 -13.98 -5.50
C GLU A 197 3.13 -12.83 -5.58
N MET A 198 3.43 -11.73 -6.27
CA MET A 198 2.62 -10.51 -6.29
C MET A 198 1.82 -10.40 -7.58
N SER A 199 0.70 -11.13 -7.65
CA SER A 199 -0.32 -10.92 -8.69
C SER A 199 -1.06 -9.59 -8.51
N VAL A 200 -1.75 -9.10 -9.54
CA VAL A 200 -2.55 -7.86 -9.48
C VAL A 200 -3.51 -7.87 -8.29
N GLY A 201 -4.29 -8.95 -8.09
CA GLY A 201 -5.21 -9.07 -6.97
C GLY A 201 -4.50 -9.10 -5.61
N ARG A 202 -3.32 -9.72 -5.53
CA ARG A 202 -2.50 -9.71 -4.31
C ARG A 202 -1.94 -8.34 -3.99
N ILE A 203 -1.61 -7.55 -5.01
CA ILE A 203 -1.16 -6.18 -4.85
C ILE A 203 -2.31 -5.29 -4.38
N PHE A 204 -3.51 -5.39 -4.98
CA PHE A 204 -4.70 -4.70 -4.46
C PHE A 204 -4.94 -5.02 -2.99
N ARG A 205 -4.98 -6.32 -2.63
CA ARG A 205 -5.11 -6.75 -1.23
C ARG A 205 -3.99 -6.23 -0.33
N GLN A 206 -2.74 -6.20 -0.81
CA GLN A 206 -1.61 -5.66 -0.05
C GLN A 206 -1.81 -4.18 0.22
N VAL A 207 -2.13 -3.38 -0.80
CA VAL A 207 -2.27 -1.94 -0.66
C VAL A 207 -3.47 -1.58 0.19
N VAL A 208 -4.61 -2.27 0.05
CA VAL A 208 -5.76 -2.12 0.97
C VAL A 208 -5.32 -2.35 2.42
N GLY A 209 -4.58 -3.44 2.69
CA GLY A 209 -4.07 -3.70 4.05
C GLY A 209 -3.10 -2.64 4.56
N GLU A 210 -2.22 -2.14 3.68
CA GLU A 210 -1.25 -1.09 3.99
C GLU A 210 -1.94 0.21 4.42
N VAL A 211 -2.93 0.67 3.64
CA VAL A 211 -3.60 1.95 3.90
C VAL A 211 -4.42 1.91 5.19
N TYR A 212 -5.17 0.82 5.44
CA TYR A 212 -5.90 0.65 6.70
C TYR A 212 -4.96 0.57 7.91
N GLN A 213 -3.81 -0.11 7.78
CA GLN A 213 -2.84 -0.20 8.88
C GLN A 213 -2.30 1.18 9.25
N HIS A 214 -1.89 1.98 8.26
CA HIS A 214 -1.34 3.31 8.48
C HIS A 214 -2.41 4.32 8.89
N GLN A 215 -3.62 4.24 8.35
CA GLN A 215 -4.76 5.02 8.82
C GLN A 215 -5.02 4.79 10.31
N GLY A 216 -5.00 3.52 10.75
CA GLY A 216 -5.10 3.18 12.18
C GLY A 216 -3.96 3.75 13.02
N HIS A 217 -2.72 3.72 12.52
CA HIS A 217 -1.58 4.36 13.18
C HIS A 217 -1.79 5.88 13.33
N ILE A 218 -2.25 6.55 12.28
CA ILE A 218 -2.52 8.00 12.28
C ILE A 218 -3.56 8.35 13.35
N ALA A 219 -4.70 7.64 13.35
CA ALA A 219 -5.77 7.86 14.32
C ALA A 219 -5.28 7.63 15.77
N TYR A 220 -4.51 6.56 15.99
CA TYR A 220 -3.96 6.23 17.31
C TYR A 220 -2.94 7.28 17.79
N LEU A 221 -1.99 7.68 16.94
CA LEU A 221 -0.97 8.68 17.27
C LEU A 221 -1.61 10.05 17.57
N LYS A 222 -2.63 10.46 16.82
CA LYS A 222 -3.40 11.68 17.09
C LYS A 222 -4.05 11.62 18.48
N GLY A 223 -4.66 10.49 18.84
CA GLY A 223 -5.23 10.26 20.17
C GLY A 223 -4.17 10.40 21.28
N LEU A 224 -2.99 9.81 21.09
CA LEU A 224 -1.88 9.93 22.04
C LEU A 224 -1.34 11.36 22.16
N ALA A 225 -1.18 12.08 21.05
CA ALA A 225 -0.71 13.47 21.03
C ALA A 225 -1.63 14.41 21.83
N ARG A 226 -2.93 14.11 21.86
CA ARG A 226 -3.94 14.87 22.61
C ARG A 226 -4.09 14.42 24.06
N SER A 227 -3.92 13.13 24.33
CA SER A 227 -4.03 12.57 25.69
C SER A 227 -2.85 12.97 26.60
N GLY A 228 -1.76 13.47 26.02
CA GLY A 228 -0.60 14.03 26.73
C GLY A 228 -0.72 15.53 27.09
N LYS A 229 -1.84 16.18 26.78
CA LYS A 229 -2.16 17.56 27.21
C LYS A 229 -2.98 17.54 28.50
#